data_AF-A0A8C0HDV6-F1
#
_entry.id   AF-A0A8C0HDV6-F1
#
_cell.length_a   1.000
_cell.length_b   1.000
_cell.length_c   1.000
_cell.angle_alpha   90.00
_cell.angle_beta   90.00
_cell.angle_gamma   90.00
#
_symmetry.space_group_name_H-M   'P 1'
#
loop_
_entity.id
_entity.type
_entity.pdbx_description
1 polymer ?
#
loop_
_entity_poly.entity_id
_entity_poly.type
_entity_poly.pdbx_seq_one_letter_code
_entity_poly.pdbx_strand_id
1 'polypeptide(L)'
;MTCRRGAEFVETLKTVYPMADALHEKDFDWLFDCPETEQFLEWFCNTVGEENVLSPGEVEAYQTLLSSGKPILEGEALQQVLHTCRQCPQLKGAMSEDEALPLEVLEREAQALHSHSACQLRRRNKLQIRAASLKQELCHLADKERKVGWVLRKAQLDLEMENSQTNSVLSQVCKAANQLAEWYREAGNGRLLVLMSEADLDHYMELEELATRALVAFIQKALCQEMVKELAEAAHIMLLESMGGPEVKLLESLGSYQEELERMALAYICSQKELITTSAEVDGIWAGMQWVERALKMHVSWLCSALQMVEDELSLRIATFQEQLCTLQSDIDQTQTQHLVPLLQATAHLLHLPVLRAELDREAVHLGYTTLKQEEVAGQLMAQHSRLELLGLHLKLEKKEQQQVGTCMEKMVAALQEASANLQGRLACFEDSSLYTKICPRTLIDPSDEDFPFLRFHNTVVSIFPLSLQELAEPMEQLCATQAKLYQMLMDLLSDLMAKQKSLQTHFQRTERNLYVHFFHDANRLREVVQQLEKQALAFS
;
A
#
# COMPACT_ATOMS: atom_id res chain seq x y z
N MET A 1 -51.23 -64.09 4.08
CA MET A 1 -52.38 -64.88 4.54
C MET A 1 -52.03 -66.33 4.27
N THR A 2 -51.69 -67.09 5.30
CA THR A 2 -51.35 -68.52 5.17
C THR A 2 -52.63 -69.33 4.99
N CYS A 3 -52.69 -70.08 3.89
CA CYS A 3 -53.84 -70.86 3.43
C CYS A 3 -54.14 -72.00 4.42
N ARG A 4 -55.37 -72.14 4.89
CA ARG A 4 -55.81 -73.20 5.81
C ARG A 4 -56.35 -74.42 5.03
N ARG A 5 -55.61 -74.97 4.07
CA ARG A 5 -56.11 -76.04 3.18
C ARG A 5 -55.92 -77.45 3.78
N GLY A 6 -54.95 -77.64 4.68
CA GLY A 6 -54.76 -78.91 5.41
C GLY A 6 -55.91 -79.24 6.35
N ALA A 7 -56.63 -78.22 6.85
CA ALA A 7 -57.83 -78.43 7.67
C ALA A 7 -58.99 -79.04 6.86
N GLU A 8 -59.21 -78.57 5.63
CA GLU A 8 -60.23 -79.13 4.74
C GLU A 8 -59.94 -80.60 4.43
N PHE A 9 -58.68 -80.94 4.14
CA PHE A 9 -58.26 -82.32 3.86
C PHE A 9 -58.46 -83.28 5.02
N VAL A 10 -58.09 -82.88 6.25
CA VAL A 10 -58.26 -83.74 7.44
C VAL A 10 -59.74 -83.94 7.77
N GLU A 11 -60.59 -82.93 7.56
CA GLU A 11 -62.06 -83.08 7.69
C GLU A 11 -62.62 -84.07 6.66
N THR A 12 -62.19 -84.00 5.40
CA THR A 12 -62.62 -84.99 4.39
C THR A 12 -62.13 -86.40 4.75
N LEU A 13 -60.89 -86.53 5.25
CA LEU A 13 -60.29 -87.83 5.61
C LEU A 13 -61.01 -88.52 6.78
N LYS A 14 -61.59 -87.76 7.72
CA LYS A 14 -62.41 -88.30 8.81
C LYS A 14 -63.62 -89.10 8.34
N THR A 15 -64.16 -88.77 7.17
CA THR A 15 -65.31 -89.49 6.62
C THR A 15 -64.96 -90.90 6.14
N VAL A 16 -63.68 -91.16 5.77
CA VAL A 16 -63.26 -92.42 5.13
C VAL A 16 -62.29 -93.24 5.99
N TYR A 17 -61.53 -92.60 6.88
CA TYR A 17 -60.46 -93.26 7.65
C TYR A 17 -60.69 -93.19 9.17
N PRO A 18 -60.89 -94.33 9.85
CA PRO A 18 -61.32 -94.38 11.25
C PRO A 18 -60.25 -93.95 12.29
N MET A 19 -59.01 -93.67 11.88
CA MET A 19 -57.97 -93.12 12.77
C MET A 19 -57.58 -91.67 12.42
N ALA A 20 -58.39 -90.97 11.61
CA ALA A 20 -58.12 -89.60 11.19
C ALA A 20 -58.16 -88.59 12.35
N ASP A 21 -58.84 -88.90 13.46
CA ASP A 21 -58.93 -88.01 14.64
C ASP A 21 -57.59 -87.81 15.37
N ALA A 22 -56.60 -88.67 15.12
CA ALA A 22 -55.25 -88.55 15.69
C ALA A 22 -54.30 -87.69 14.83
N LEU A 23 -54.75 -87.21 13.68
CA LEU A 23 -53.93 -86.46 12.71
C LEU A 23 -54.11 -84.95 12.89
N HIS A 24 -53.02 -84.19 12.83
CA HIS A 24 -53.05 -82.75 13.03
C HIS A 24 -53.11 -81.99 11.70
N GLU A 25 -54.07 -81.06 11.56
CA GLU A 25 -54.33 -80.27 10.35
C GLU A 25 -53.09 -79.61 9.72
N LYS A 26 -52.14 -79.16 10.55
CA LYS A 26 -50.93 -78.44 10.09
C LYS A 26 -49.86 -79.35 9.49
N ASP A 27 -49.92 -80.66 9.75
CA ASP A 27 -48.95 -81.62 9.21
C ASP A 27 -49.20 -81.90 7.72
N PHE A 28 -50.32 -81.40 7.16
CA PHE A 28 -50.75 -81.66 5.79
C PHE A 28 -50.79 -80.40 4.91
N ASP A 29 -50.56 -79.20 5.45
CA ASP A 29 -50.56 -77.95 4.67
C ASP A 29 -49.49 -77.98 3.55
N TRP A 30 -48.34 -78.63 3.78
CA TRP A 30 -47.25 -78.72 2.80
C TRP A 30 -47.60 -79.56 1.55
N LEU A 31 -48.58 -80.46 1.64
CA LEU A 31 -48.99 -81.30 0.51
C LEU A 31 -49.70 -80.50 -0.60
N PHE A 32 -50.27 -79.35 -0.25
CA PHE A 32 -50.92 -78.43 -1.18
C PHE A 32 -49.94 -77.46 -1.87
N ASP A 33 -48.68 -77.42 -1.43
CA ASP A 33 -47.63 -76.60 -2.06
C ASP A 33 -46.97 -77.30 -3.26
N CYS A 34 -47.23 -78.60 -3.47
CA CYS A 34 -46.75 -79.37 -4.62
C CYS A 34 -47.82 -79.40 -5.73
N PRO A 35 -47.56 -78.84 -6.93
CA PRO A 35 -48.56 -78.75 -8.01
C PRO A 35 -48.99 -80.11 -8.58
N GLU A 36 -48.16 -81.16 -8.43
CA GLU A 36 -48.51 -82.52 -8.86
C GLU A 36 -49.53 -83.21 -7.93
N THR A 37 -49.55 -82.86 -6.64
CA THR A 37 -50.50 -83.40 -5.65
C THR A 37 -51.71 -82.51 -5.44
N GLU A 38 -51.62 -81.21 -5.74
CA GLU A 38 -52.71 -80.25 -5.58
C GLU A 38 -53.98 -80.66 -6.33
N GLN A 39 -53.88 -81.08 -7.60
CA GLN A 39 -55.04 -81.48 -8.39
C GLN A 39 -55.78 -82.69 -7.80
N PHE A 40 -55.03 -83.66 -7.27
CA PHE A 40 -55.61 -84.83 -6.61
C PHE A 40 -56.25 -84.47 -5.27
N LEU A 41 -55.59 -83.64 -4.47
CA LEU A 41 -56.08 -83.23 -3.16
C LEU A 41 -57.32 -82.34 -3.28
N GLU A 42 -57.37 -81.47 -4.27
CA GLU A 42 -58.54 -80.66 -4.57
C GLU A 42 -59.70 -81.52 -5.06
N TRP A 43 -59.46 -82.54 -5.88
CA TRP A 43 -60.50 -83.52 -6.23
C TRP A 43 -60.99 -84.30 -5.00
N PHE A 44 -60.08 -84.78 -4.15
CA PHE A 44 -60.40 -85.56 -2.96
C PHE A 44 -61.28 -84.74 -1.99
N CYS A 45 -60.89 -83.51 -1.66
CA CYS A 45 -61.63 -82.64 -0.74
C CYS A 45 -63.02 -82.24 -1.27
N ASN A 46 -63.18 -82.18 -2.60
CA ASN A 46 -64.45 -81.76 -3.23
C ASN A 46 -65.39 -82.92 -3.61
N THR A 47 -64.88 -84.14 -3.74
CA THR A 47 -65.65 -85.27 -4.32
C THR A 47 -65.90 -86.40 -3.32
N VAL A 48 -65.09 -86.50 -2.26
CA VAL A 48 -65.19 -87.60 -1.28
C VAL A 48 -66.03 -87.15 -0.08
N GLY A 49 -67.29 -87.57 -0.01
CA GLY A 49 -68.16 -87.37 1.15
C GLY A 49 -68.71 -88.67 1.75
N GLU A 50 -69.62 -88.54 2.71
CA GLU A 50 -70.31 -89.65 3.38
C GLU A 50 -71.07 -90.56 2.40
N GLU A 51 -71.51 -90.01 1.26
CA GLU A 51 -72.18 -90.73 0.18
C GLU A 51 -71.30 -91.78 -0.53
N ASN A 52 -69.98 -91.71 -0.36
CA ASN A 52 -69.04 -92.65 -0.98
C ASN A 52 -68.58 -93.77 -0.03
N VAL A 53 -69.03 -93.74 1.23
CA VAL A 53 -68.64 -94.70 2.26
C VAL A 53 -69.86 -95.53 2.65
N LEU A 54 -69.77 -96.85 2.44
CA LEU A 54 -70.85 -97.76 2.82
C LEU A 54 -71.06 -97.71 4.33
N SER A 55 -72.25 -97.31 4.76
CA SER A 55 -72.61 -97.31 6.18
C SER A 55 -72.69 -98.75 6.71
N PRO A 56 -72.41 -98.99 8.01
CA PRO A 56 -72.52 -100.34 8.58
C PRO A 56 -73.93 -100.93 8.46
N GLY A 57 -74.97 -100.09 8.44
CA GLY A 57 -76.35 -100.51 8.17
C GLY A 57 -76.58 -100.94 6.71
N GLU A 58 -75.92 -100.31 5.74
CA GLU A 58 -75.96 -100.75 4.33
C GLU A 58 -75.17 -102.03 4.11
N VAL A 59 -74.06 -102.22 4.84
CA VAL A 59 -73.30 -103.48 4.82
C VAL A 59 -74.12 -104.62 5.43
N GLU A 60 -74.81 -104.40 6.55
CA GLU A 60 -75.76 -105.37 7.11
C GLU A 60 -76.93 -105.63 6.16
N ALA A 61 -77.51 -104.59 5.54
CA ALA A 61 -78.59 -104.75 4.56
C ALA A 61 -78.14 -105.55 3.34
N TYR A 62 -76.91 -105.33 2.84
CA TYR A 62 -76.31 -106.10 1.76
C TYR A 62 -76.02 -107.54 2.16
N GLN A 63 -75.51 -107.79 3.37
CA GLN A 63 -75.32 -109.13 3.92
C GLN A 63 -76.65 -109.88 4.13
N THR A 64 -77.70 -109.16 4.54
CA THR A 64 -79.07 -109.70 4.65
C THR A 64 -79.65 -110.04 3.27
N LEU A 65 -79.32 -109.24 2.26
CA LEU A 65 -79.68 -109.50 0.86
C LEU A 65 -78.98 -110.74 0.31
N LEU A 66 -77.67 -110.88 0.55
CA LEU A 66 -76.89 -112.09 0.19
C LEU A 66 -77.44 -113.35 0.86
N SER A 67 -77.79 -113.26 2.14
CA SER A 67 -78.35 -114.39 2.89
C SER A 67 -79.84 -114.68 2.58
N SER A 68 -80.54 -113.78 1.86
CA SER A 68 -81.93 -113.99 1.41
C SER A 68 -82.08 -114.83 0.13
N GLY A 69 -80.97 -115.18 -0.55
CA GLY A 69 -80.96 -116.06 -1.72
C GLY A 69 -81.62 -115.48 -2.99
N LYS A 70 -81.95 -114.18 -3.01
CA LYS A 70 -82.50 -113.49 -4.19
C LYS A 70 -81.34 -113.11 -5.14
N PRO A 71 -81.52 -113.14 -6.47
CA PRO A 71 -80.49 -112.70 -7.41
C PRO A 71 -80.21 -111.21 -7.21
N ILE A 72 -78.98 -110.86 -6.87
CA ILE A 72 -78.51 -109.49 -6.80
C ILE A 72 -78.26 -109.03 -8.24
N LEU A 73 -78.83 -107.90 -8.62
CA LEU A 73 -78.68 -107.33 -9.96
C LEU A 73 -77.26 -106.77 -10.10
N GLU A 74 -76.40 -107.49 -10.83
CA GLU A 74 -75.01 -107.10 -11.08
C GLU A 74 -74.78 -106.89 -12.59
N GLY A 75 -73.90 -105.94 -12.94
CA GLY A 75 -73.50 -105.67 -14.32
C GLY A 75 -74.63 -105.11 -15.20
N GLU A 76 -74.76 -105.64 -16.43
CA GLU A 76 -75.66 -105.09 -17.46
C GLU A 76 -77.15 -105.10 -17.05
N ALA A 77 -77.58 -106.04 -16.20
CA ALA A 77 -78.96 -106.11 -15.70
C ALA A 77 -79.30 -104.93 -14.78
N LEU A 78 -78.35 -104.44 -13.98
CA LEU A 78 -78.50 -103.23 -13.17
C LEU A 78 -78.51 -101.96 -14.05
N GLN A 79 -77.64 -101.91 -15.07
CA GLN A 79 -77.61 -100.81 -16.02
C GLN A 79 -78.91 -100.69 -16.83
N GLN A 80 -79.53 -101.80 -17.22
CA GLN A 80 -80.83 -101.79 -17.90
C GLN A 80 -81.95 -101.27 -16.98
N VAL A 81 -81.98 -101.65 -15.70
CA VAL A 81 -82.96 -101.12 -14.73
C VAL A 81 -82.71 -99.64 -14.44
N LEU A 82 -81.45 -99.21 -14.27
CA LEU A 82 -81.10 -97.79 -14.08
C LEU A 82 -81.42 -96.93 -15.30
N HIS A 83 -81.24 -97.44 -16.52
CA HIS A 83 -81.67 -96.75 -17.74
C HIS A 83 -83.20 -96.65 -17.83
N THR A 84 -83.93 -97.65 -17.36
CA THR A 84 -85.40 -97.63 -17.31
C THR A 84 -85.90 -96.67 -16.22
N CYS A 85 -85.22 -96.59 -15.06
CA CYS A 85 -85.56 -95.66 -13.98
C CYS A 85 -85.17 -94.20 -14.28
N ARG A 86 -84.08 -93.95 -15.02
CA ARG A 86 -83.68 -92.58 -15.44
C ARG A 86 -84.62 -91.95 -16.48
N GLN A 87 -85.48 -92.74 -17.13
CA GLN A 87 -86.42 -92.25 -18.14
C GLN A 87 -87.85 -92.01 -17.60
N CYS A 88 -88.09 -92.19 -16.29
CA CYS A 88 -89.33 -91.76 -15.64
C CYS A 88 -89.19 -90.31 -15.11
N PRO A 89 -89.93 -89.31 -15.64
CA PRO A 89 -89.81 -87.90 -15.23
C PRO A 89 -90.37 -87.58 -13.83
N GLN A 90 -90.80 -88.58 -13.07
CA GLN A 90 -91.61 -88.39 -11.85
C GLN A 90 -90.86 -88.72 -10.53
N LEU A 91 -89.53 -88.88 -10.58
CA LEU A 91 -88.69 -89.06 -9.39
C LEU A 91 -87.67 -87.91 -9.27
N LYS A 92 -88.18 -86.67 -9.22
CA LYS A 92 -87.51 -85.62 -8.44
C LYS A 92 -87.96 -85.81 -7.01
N GLY A 93 -87.07 -86.35 -6.17
CA GLY A 93 -87.26 -86.36 -4.73
C GLY A 93 -87.61 -84.96 -4.23
N ALA A 94 -88.63 -84.91 -3.38
CA ALA A 94 -89.14 -83.77 -2.65
C ALA A 94 -88.13 -82.63 -2.41
N MET A 95 -88.14 -81.65 -3.32
CA MET A 95 -87.80 -80.27 -3.00
C MET A 95 -89.15 -79.59 -2.77
N SER A 96 -89.41 -79.12 -1.56
CA SER A 96 -90.55 -78.26 -1.27
C SER A 96 -90.62 -77.12 -2.29
N GLU A 97 -91.79 -76.90 -2.90
CA GLU A 97 -92.10 -75.77 -3.78
C GLU A 97 -92.18 -74.42 -3.01
N ASP A 98 -91.31 -74.20 -2.02
CA ASP A 98 -91.30 -72.98 -1.18
C ASP A 98 -89.99 -72.19 -1.25
N GLU A 99 -89.09 -72.51 -2.19
CA GLU A 99 -87.87 -71.72 -2.45
C GLU A 99 -87.63 -71.43 -3.94
N ALA A 100 -88.66 -71.52 -4.77
CA ALA A 100 -88.65 -70.81 -6.05
C ALA A 100 -89.12 -69.37 -5.81
N LEU A 101 -88.19 -68.48 -5.47
CA LEU A 101 -88.46 -67.05 -5.35
C LEU A 101 -89.29 -66.60 -6.56
N PRO A 102 -90.48 -65.99 -6.37
CA PRO A 102 -91.33 -65.56 -7.47
C PRO A 102 -90.51 -64.71 -8.46
N LEU A 103 -90.74 -64.88 -9.77
CA LEU A 103 -90.05 -64.11 -10.82
C LEU A 103 -90.05 -62.59 -10.52
N GLU A 104 -91.11 -62.09 -9.89
CA GLU A 104 -91.23 -60.71 -9.44
C GLU A 104 -90.21 -60.30 -8.35
N VAL A 105 -89.78 -61.22 -7.47
CA VAL A 105 -88.74 -60.96 -6.46
C VAL A 105 -87.37 -60.85 -7.11
N LEU A 106 -87.06 -61.73 -8.08
CA LEU A 106 -85.85 -61.66 -8.89
C LEU A 106 -85.82 -60.41 -9.78
N GLU A 107 -86.95 -59.98 -10.35
CA GLU A 107 -87.04 -58.73 -11.10
C GLU A 107 -86.84 -57.50 -10.20
N ARG A 108 -87.42 -57.49 -8.99
CA ARG A 108 -87.19 -56.44 -8.00
C ARG A 108 -85.72 -56.39 -7.55
N GLU A 109 -85.09 -57.55 -7.36
CA GLU A 109 -83.67 -57.66 -7.02
C GLU A 109 -82.77 -57.19 -8.18
N ALA A 110 -83.09 -57.58 -9.41
CA ALA A 110 -82.37 -57.10 -10.60
C ALA A 110 -82.51 -55.57 -10.78
N GLN A 111 -83.70 -55.00 -10.54
CA GLN A 111 -83.91 -53.55 -10.53
C GLN A 111 -83.13 -52.88 -9.38
N ALA A 112 -83.10 -53.48 -8.18
CA ALA A 112 -82.32 -52.99 -7.05
C ALA A 112 -80.81 -52.99 -7.36
N LEU A 113 -80.27 -54.07 -7.94
CA LEU A 113 -78.89 -54.18 -8.39
C LEU A 113 -78.57 -53.21 -9.54
N HIS A 114 -79.51 -52.98 -10.45
CA HIS A 114 -79.35 -51.97 -11.50
C HIS A 114 -79.29 -50.56 -10.90
N SER A 115 -80.14 -50.25 -9.92
CA SER A 115 -80.09 -48.98 -9.20
C SER A 115 -78.79 -48.82 -8.37
N HIS A 116 -78.31 -49.92 -7.77
CA HIS A 116 -77.08 -49.96 -7.00
C HIS A 116 -75.85 -49.73 -7.89
N SER A 117 -75.77 -50.42 -9.04
CA SER A 117 -74.69 -50.23 -10.02
C SER A 117 -74.71 -48.82 -10.63
N ALA A 118 -75.88 -48.24 -10.90
CA ALA A 118 -76.02 -46.85 -11.31
C ALA A 118 -75.50 -45.86 -10.24
N CYS A 119 -75.81 -46.10 -8.96
CA CYS A 119 -75.28 -45.32 -7.84
C CYS A 119 -73.75 -45.44 -7.70
N GLN A 120 -73.20 -46.65 -7.83
CA GLN A 120 -71.75 -46.87 -7.81
C GLN A 120 -71.07 -46.17 -8.98
N LEU A 121 -71.64 -46.23 -10.19
CA LEU A 121 -71.10 -45.55 -11.36
C LEU A 121 -71.09 -44.03 -11.18
N ARG A 122 -72.17 -43.45 -10.62
CA ARG A 122 -72.21 -42.02 -10.26
C ARG A 122 -71.13 -41.65 -9.24
N ARG A 123 -70.91 -42.48 -8.21
CA ARG A 123 -69.85 -42.26 -7.22
C ARG A 123 -68.46 -42.33 -7.86
N ARG A 124 -68.21 -43.33 -8.70
CA ARG A 124 -66.95 -43.48 -9.44
C ARG A 124 -66.68 -42.26 -10.33
N ASN A 125 -67.68 -41.81 -11.08
CA ASN A 125 -67.55 -40.63 -11.94
C ASN A 125 -67.25 -39.36 -11.11
N LYS A 126 -67.90 -39.17 -9.96
CA LYS A 126 -67.59 -38.06 -9.04
C LYS A 126 -66.16 -38.12 -8.52
N LEU A 127 -65.68 -39.30 -8.13
CA LEU A 127 -64.30 -39.50 -7.67
C LEU A 127 -63.29 -39.28 -8.80
N GLN A 128 -63.60 -39.70 -10.03
CA GLN A 128 -62.74 -39.48 -11.19
C GLN A 128 -62.58 -37.99 -11.52
N ILE A 129 -63.67 -37.21 -11.42
CA ILE A 129 -63.61 -35.74 -11.59
C ILE A 129 -62.74 -35.10 -10.50
N ARG A 130 -62.90 -35.51 -9.23
CA ARG A 130 -62.06 -35.03 -8.12
C ARG A 130 -60.59 -35.40 -8.31
N ALA A 131 -60.30 -36.63 -8.73
CA ALA A 131 -58.95 -37.09 -9.02
C ALA A 131 -58.31 -36.30 -10.17
N ALA A 132 -59.08 -36.00 -11.24
CA ALA A 132 -58.62 -35.14 -12.33
C ALA A 132 -58.33 -33.71 -11.86
N SER A 133 -59.20 -33.13 -11.02
CA SER A 133 -59.01 -31.80 -10.41
C SER A 133 -57.74 -31.75 -9.56
N LEU A 134 -57.54 -32.71 -8.66
CA LEU A 134 -56.34 -32.79 -7.81
C LEU A 134 -55.07 -32.97 -8.65
N LYS A 135 -55.13 -33.78 -9.72
CA LYS A 135 -53.99 -33.95 -10.64
C LYS A 135 -53.64 -32.63 -11.34
N GLN A 136 -54.63 -31.84 -11.75
CA GLN A 136 -54.41 -30.52 -12.34
C GLN A 136 -53.78 -29.54 -11.33
N GLU A 137 -54.24 -29.54 -10.08
CA GLU A 137 -53.64 -28.72 -9.02
C GLU A 137 -52.20 -29.11 -8.71
N LEU A 138 -51.90 -30.42 -8.64
CA LEU A 138 -50.52 -30.91 -8.48
C LEU A 138 -49.61 -30.47 -9.62
N CYS A 139 -50.07 -30.55 -10.87
CA CYS A 139 -49.30 -30.05 -12.01
C CYS A 139 -49.01 -28.55 -11.90
N HIS A 140 -50.02 -27.76 -11.52
CA HIS A 140 -49.87 -26.32 -11.35
C HIS A 140 -48.95 -25.94 -10.18
N LEU A 141 -48.99 -26.68 -9.07
CA LEU A 141 -48.05 -26.51 -7.95
C LEU A 141 -46.63 -26.86 -8.37
N ALA A 142 -46.43 -27.97 -9.10
CA ALA A 142 -45.12 -28.34 -9.63
C ALA A 142 -44.55 -27.30 -10.60
N ASP A 143 -45.40 -26.65 -11.41
CA ASP A 143 -44.99 -25.53 -12.26
C ASP A 143 -44.57 -24.29 -11.44
N LYS A 144 -45.29 -23.98 -10.36
CA LYS A 144 -44.93 -22.89 -9.44
C LYS A 144 -43.63 -23.18 -8.70
N GLU A 145 -43.44 -24.39 -8.20
CA GLU A 145 -42.22 -24.84 -7.55
C GLU A 145 -41.02 -24.72 -8.51
N ARG A 146 -41.17 -25.17 -9.76
CA ARG A 146 -40.13 -25.01 -10.79
C ARG A 146 -39.78 -23.54 -11.04
N LYS A 147 -40.77 -22.66 -11.11
CA LYS A 147 -40.55 -21.20 -11.31
C LYS A 147 -39.82 -20.58 -10.11
N VAL A 148 -40.27 -20.85 -8.89
CA VAL A 148 -39.62 -20.35 -7.66
C VAL A 148 -38.22 -20.92 -7.52
N GLY A 149 -38.03 -22.22 -7.78
CA GLY A 149 -36.72 -22.86 -7.75
C GLY A 149 -35.76 -22.36 -8.82
N TRP A 150 -36.25 -21.84 -9.95
CA TRP A 150 -35.42 -21.15 -10.94
C TRP A 150 -34.98 -19.77 -10.43
N VAL A 151 -35.91 -18.99 -9.87
CA VAL A 151 -35.61 -17.66 -9.29
C VAL A 151 -34.62 -17.77 -8.13
N LEU A 152 -34.79 -18.76 -7.25
CA LEU A 152 -33.87 -19.01 -6.14
C LEU A 152 -32.46 -19.36 -6.64
N ARG A 153 -32.35 -20.27 -7.62
CA ARG A 153 -31.05 -20.63 -8.21
C ARG A 153 -30.36 -19.45 -8.88
N LYS A 154 -31.13 -18.59 -9.56
CA LYS A 154 -30.60 -17.35 -10.12
C LYS A 154 -30.06 -16.43 -9.03
N ALA A 155 -30.83 -16.18 -7.97
CA ALA A 155 -30.41 -15.35 -6.85
C ALA A 155 -29.17 -15.93 -6.13
N GLN A 156 -29.08 -17.26 -5.99
CA GLN A 156 -27.89 -17.94 -5.45
C GLN A 156 -26.65 -17.69 -6.30
N LEU A 157 -26.75 -17.85 -7.63
CA LEU A 157 -25.64 -17.56 -8.54
C LEU A 157 -25.22 -16.09 -8.51
N ASP A 158 -26.18 -15.16 -8.47
CA ASP A 158 -25.91 -13.72 -8.37
C ASP A 158 -25.17 -13.41 -7.04
N LEU A 159 -25.59 -14.00 -5.92
CA LEU A 159 -24.91 -13.87 -4.62
C LEU A 159 -23.49 -14.48 -4.62
N GLU A 160 -23.29 -15.64 -5.25
CA GLU A 160 -21.97 -16.26 -5.37
C GLU A 160 -21.01 -15.40 -6.19
N MET A 161 -21.49 -14.81 -7.28
CA MET A 161 -20.70 -13.88 -8.10
C MET A 161 -20.30 -12.65 -7.30
N GLU A 162 -21.24 -11.97 -6.64
CA GLU A 162 -20.96 -10.78 -5.81
C GLU A 162 -20.05 -11.10 -4.61
N ASN A 163 -20.20 -12.28 -4.00
CA ASN A 163 -19.31 -12.73 -2.93
C ASN A 163 -17.87 -12.93 -3.45
N SER A 164 -17.71 -13.51 -4.65
CA SER A 164 -16.41 -13.64 -5.29
C SER A 164 -15.76 -12.28 -5.60
N GLN A 165 -16.57 -11.29 -6.01
CA GLN A 165 -16.10 -9.91 -6.23
C GLN A 165 -15.67 -9.24 -4.92
N THR A 166 -16.47 -9.39 -3.86
CA THR A 166 -16.14 -8.85 -2.53
C THR A 166 -14.85 -9.46 -1.99
N ASN A 167 -14.67 -10.77 -2.13
CA ASN A 167 -13.44 -11.47 -1.74
C ASN A 167 -12.22 -11.01 -2.56
N SER A 168 -12.41 -10.68 -3.84
CA SER A 168 -11.36 -10.09 -4.68
C SER A 168 -10.94 -8.71 -4.17
N VAL A 169 -11.90 -7.83 -3.86
CA VAL A 169 -11.63 -6.50 -3.30
C VAL A 169 -10.91 -6.61 -1.96
N LEU A 170 -11.37 -7.48 -1.06
CA LEU A 170 -10.69 -7.73 0.22
C LEU A 170 -9.27 -8.23 0.01
N SER A 171 -9.03 -9.12 -0.96
CA SER A 171 -7.68 -9.57 -1.31
C SER A 171 -6.80 -8.42 -1.80
N GLN A 172 -7.34 -7.48 -2.58
CA GLN A 172 -6.62 -6.30 -3.04
C GLN A 172 -6.27 -5.36 -1.88
N VAL A 173 -7.20 -5.13 -0.95
CA VAL A 173 -6.97 -4.35 0.27
C VAL A 173 -5.91 -5.02 1.14
N CYS A 174 -5.96 -6.35 1.32
CA CYS A 174 -4.92 -7.09 2.04
C CYS A 174 -3.56 -6.98 1.37
N LYS A 175 -3.48 -7.02 0.03
CA LYS A 175 -2.22 -6.82 -0.70
C LYS A 175 -1.68 -5.41 -0.50
N ALA A 176 -2.51 -4.38 -0.57
CA ALA A 176 -2.11 -3.00 -0.31
C ALA A 176 -1.66 -2.80 1.15
N ALA A 177 -2.38 -3.38 2.11
CA ALA A 177 -2.00 -3.37 3.52
C ALA A 177 -0.67 -4.09 3.78
N ASN A 178 -0.44 -5.23 3.12
CA ASN A 178 0.83 -5.94 3.19
C ASN A 178 1.97 -5.15 2.53
N GLN A 179 1.71 -4.46 1.42
CA GLN A 179 2.69 -3.55 0.81
C GLN A 179 3.06 -2.41 1.76
N LEU A 180 2.07 -1.78 2.41
CA LEU A 180 2.35 -0.79 3.45
C LEU A 180 3.15 -1.40 4.62
N ALA A 181 2.77 -2.58 5.09
CA ALA A 181 3.46 -3.26 6.18
C ALA A 181 4.90 -3.66 5.82
N GLU A 182 5.15 -4.09 4.58
CA GLU A 182 6.48 -4.35 4.04
C GLU A 182 7.29 -3.07 3.91
N TRP A 183 6.69 -1.97 3.42
CA TRP A 183 7.32 -0.66 3.41
C TRP A 183 7.72 -0.19 4.81
N TYR A 184 6.86 -0.33 5.82
CA TYR A 184 7.20 -0.02 7.21
C TYR A 184 8.28 -0.97 7.77
N ARG A 185 8.32 -2.23 7.33
CA ARG A 185 9.32 -3.22 7.75
C ARG A 185 10.68 -2.97 7.10
N GLU A 186 10.71 -2.60 5.83
CA GLU A 186 11.91 -2.23 5.08
C GLU A 186 12.47 -0.88 5.53
N ALA A 187 11.60 0.12 5.77
CA ALA A 187 11.98 1.37 6.44
C ALA A 187 12.50 1.12 7.87
N GLY A 188 11.92 0.14 8.57
CA GLY A 188 12.32 -0.32 9.90
C GLY A 188 13.65 -1.07 9.97
N ASN A 189 14.12 -1.67 8.86
CA ASN A 189 15.41 -2.35 8.79
C ASN A 189 16.62 -1.39 8.67
N GLY A 190 16.38 -0.07 8.69
CA GLY A 190 17.42 0.95 8.64
C GLY A 190 17.30 2.03 9.72
N ARG A 191 16.14 2.68 9.86
CA ARG A 191 15.94 3.78 10.82
C ARG A 191 14.45 4.05 11.05
N LEU A 192 13.85 3.38 12.02
CA LEU A 192 12.81 4.03 12.83
C LEU A 192 13.51 4.81 13.97
N LEU A 193 14.46 5.67 13.61
CA LEU A 193 14.81 6.80 14.45
C LEU A 193 13.80 7.87 14.07
N VAL A 194 12.88 8.18 14.99
CA VAL A 194 12.15 9.45 15.12
C VAL A 194 12.17 10.28 13.84
N LEU A 195 11.04 10.33 13.12
CA LEU A 195 10.83 11.26 12.01
C LEU A 195 11.52 12.59 12.34
N MET A 196 12.32 13.17 11.44
CA MET A 196 13.02 14.43 11.77
C MET A 196 12.01 15.56 12.02
N SER A 197 10.77 15.42 11.53
CA SER A 197 9.63 16.27 11.89
C SER A 197 9.11 16.10 13.33
N GLU A 198 9.48 15.04 14.03
CA GLU A 198 9.17 14.74 15.42
C GLU A 198 10.33 15.02 16.37
N ALA A 199 11.55 15.16 15.84
CA ALA A 199 12.68 15.60 16.60
C ALA A 199 12.52 17.06 17.01
N ASP A 200 12.88 17.38 18.26
CA ASP A 200 12.99 18.76 18.71
C ASP A 200 14.19 19.43 18.03
N LEU A 201 13.90 20.14 16.95
CA LEU A 201 14.89 20.90 16.19
C LEU A 201 15.23 22.22 16.87
N ASP A 202 14.49 22.67 17.88
CA ASP A 202 14.70 23.98 18.50
C ASP A 202 16.09 24.03 19.15
N HIS A 203 16.48 22.96 19.87
CA HIS A 203 17.83 22.86 20.45
C HIS A 203 18.94 22.88 19.39
N TYR A 204 18.72 22.23 18.23
CA TYR A 204 19.68 22.25 17.13
C TYR A 204 19.82 23.65 16.53
N MET A 205 18.69 24.35 16.33
CA MET A 205 18.68 25.71 15.82
C MET A 205 19.33 26.71 16.79
N GLU A 206 19.13 26.54 18.10
CA GLU A 206 19.82 27.33 19.13
C GLU A 206 21.34 27.16 19.06
N LEU A 207 21.82 25.93 18.85
CA LEU A 207 23.25 25.64 18.68
C LEU A 207 23.82 26.28 17.41
N GLU A 208 23.09 26.24 16.29
CA GLU A 208 23.50 26.91 15.05
C GLU A 208 23.53 28.45 15.23
N GLU A 209 22.55 29.01 15.94
CA GLU A 209 22.51 30.45 16.23
C GLU A 209 23.65 30.88 17.16
N LEU A 210 23.96 30.08 18.18
CA LEU A 210 25.13 30.29 19.05
C LEU A 210 26.44 30.25 18.25
N ALA A 211 26.57 29.30 17.32
CA ALA A 211 27.72 29.21 16.43
C ALA A 211 27.83 30.44 15.52
N THR A 212 26.72 30.91 14.95
CA THR A 212 26.71 32.14 14.14
C THR A 212 27.08 33.37 14.98
N ARG A 213 26.55 33.49 16.21
CA ARG A 213 26.94 34.59 17.13
C ARG A 213 28.42 34.55 17.48
N ALA A 214 28.97 33.38 17.76
CA ALA A 214 30.40 33.20 18.01
C ALA A 214 31.24 33.57 16.78
N LEU A 215 30.80 33.19 15.58
CA LEU A 215 31.48 33.53 14.32
C LEU A 215 31.44 35.04 14.04
N VAL A 216 30.31 35.71 14.27
CA VAL A 216 30.20 37.17 14.14
C VAL A 216 31.14 37.88 15.13
N ALA A 217 31.18 37.43 16.38
CA ALA A 217 32.11 37.97 17.37
C ALA A 217 33.58 37.72 16.99
N PHE A 218 33.88 36.56 16.40
CA PHE A 218 35.21 36.25 15.86
C PHE A 218 35.58 37.16 14.69
N ILE A 219 34.67 37.39 13.74
CA ILE A 219 34.88 38.31 12.61
C ILE A 219 35.15 39.73 13.14
N GLN A 220 34.35 40.20 14.10
CA GLN A 220 34.55 41.51 14.74
C GLN A 220 35.90 41.60 15.46
N LYS A 221 36.36 40.53 16.09
CA LYS A 221 37.64 40.52 16.81
C LYS A 221 38.86 40.33 15.89
N ALA A 222 38.78 39.48 14.88
CA ALA A 222 39.93 39.11 14.05
C ALA A 222 40.09 40.03 12.83
N LEU A 223 38.99 40.49 12.25
CA LEU A 223 39.01 41.33 11.05
C LEU A 223 38.77 42.80 11.43
N CYS A 224 37.83 43.08 12.35
CA CYS A 224 37.57 44.47 12.73
C CYS A 224 38.55 45.02 13.77
N GLN A 225 39.22 44.23 14.62
CA GLN A 225 40.17 44.78 15.60
C GLN A 225 41.51 45.21 14.97
N GLU A 226 41.96 44.51 13.92
CA GLU A 226 43.07 44.93 13.05
C GLU A 226 42.66 46.10 12.14
N MET A 227 41.50 46.01 11.47
CA MET A 227 40.97 47.14 10.67
C MET A 227 40.72 48.38 11.52
N VAL A 228 40.25 48.25 12.76
CA VAL A 228 40.01 49.38 13.69
C VAL A 228 41.31 49.91 14.24
N LYS A 229 42.41 49.16 14.32
CA LYS A 229 43.73 49.77 14.62
C LYS A 229 44.20 50.66 13.47
N GLU A 230 44.12 50.17 12.23
CA GLU A 230 44.39 50.97 11.03
C GLU A 230 43.42 52.16 10.91
N LEU A 231 42.12 51.96 11.17
CA LEU A 231 41.12 53.02 11.16
C LEU A 231 41.23 53.96 12.36
N ALA A 232 41.76 53.52 13.50
CA ALA A 232 41.98 54.34 14.70
C ALA A 232 43.30 55.10 14.63
N GLU A 233 44.32 54.59 13.93
CA GLU A 233 45.50 55.33 13.53
C GLU A 233 45.11 56.38 12.47
N ALA A 234 44.30 55.99 11.47
CA ALA A 234 43.68 56.92 10.53
C ALA A 234 42.72 57.91 11.21
N ALA A 235 41.97 57.49 12.24
CA ALA A 235 41.05 58.37 12.98
C ALA A 235 41.78 59.21 14.06
N HIS A 236 42.95 58.79 14.55
CA HIS A 236 43.83 59.66 15.34
C HIS A 236 44.37 60.79 14.47
N ILE A 237 44.64 60.50 13.20
CA ILE A 237 44.93 61.51 12.18
C ILE A 237 43.68 62.40 11.97
N MET A 238 42.47 61.82 11.83
CA MET A 238 41.22 62.59 11.70
C MET A 238 40.83 63.43 12.93
N LEU A 239 41.15 63.02 14.16
CA LEU A 239 40.78 63.74 15.39
C LEU A 239 41.68 64.94 15.70
N LEU A 240 42.86 65.03 15.06
CA LEU A 240 43.65 66.25 14.98
C LEU A 240 43.12 67.22 13.90
N GLU A 241 42.14 66.80 13.09
CA GLU A 241 41.57 67.51 11.95
C GLU A 241 40.11 67.92 12.18
N SER A 242 39.88 68.80 13.15
CA SER A 242 38.76 69.74 13.01
C SER A 242 39.17 70.75 11.92
N MET A 243 38.81 70.45 10.66
CA MET A 243 38.65 71.33 9.46
C MET A 243 39.31 70.74 8.20
N GLY A 244 38.59 69.89 7.45
CA GLY A 244 38.85 69.67 6.01
C GLY A 244 38.75 68.21 5.52
N GLY A 245 37.79 67.98 4.60
CA GLY A 245 37.54 66.82 3.71
C GLY A 245 38.54 65.64 3.61
N PRO A 246 38.04 64.37 3.60
CA PRO A 246 38.86 63.15 3.64
C PRO A 246 39.57 62.76 2.32
N GLU A 247 39.25 63.37 1.18
CA GLU A 247 39.83 63.00 -0.14
C GLU A 247 41.17 63.70 -0.46
N VAL A 248 41.54 64.74 0.28
CA VAL A 248 42.71 65.57 -0.04
C VAL A 248 44.02 65.02 0.59
N LYS A 249 43.92 64.16 1.62
CA LYS A 249 45.08 63.83 2.49
C LYS A 249 45.67 62.42 2.41
N LEU A 250 45.02 61.47 1.73
CA LEU A 250 45.71 60.25 1.29
C LEU A 250 46.86 60.58 0.31
N LEU A 251 46.73 61.70 -0.41
CA LEU A 251 47.76 62.25 -1.28
C LEU A 251 48.88 62.97 -0.49
N GLU A 252 48.56 63.61 0.64
CA GLU A 252 49.55 64.31 1.48
C GLU A 252 50.39 63.36 2.35
N SER A 253 49.85 62.22 2.82
CA SER A 253 50.65 61.24 3.58
C SER A 253 51.62 60.46 2.68
N LEU A 254 51.16 60.07 1.49
CA LEU A 254 52.03 59.51 0.44
C LEU A 254 53.05 60.56 -0.03
N GLY A 255 52.62 61.83 -0.11
CA GLY A 255 53.47 62.99 -0.36
C GLY A 255 54.58 63.10 0.68
N SER A 256 54.29 63.00 1.98
CA SER A 256 55.29 63.10 3.03
C SER A 256 56.35 61.97 2.99
N TYR A 257 55.94 60.76 2.59
CA TYR A 257 56.85 59.62 2.47
C TYR A 257 57.70 59.69 1.19
N GLN A 258 57.10 60.09 0.07
CA GLN A 258 57.84 60.38 -1.17
C GLN A 258 58.82 61.54 -0.96
N GLU A 259 58.39 62.60 -0.27
CA GLU A 259 59.25 63.73 0.11
C GLU A 259 60.40 63.31 1.02
N GLU A 260 60.20 62.36 1.95
CA GLU A 260 61.27 61.80 2.79
C GLU A 260 62.26 60.96 1.96
N LEU A 261 61.76 60.11 1.07
CA LEU A 261 62.60 59.32 0.16
C LEU A 261 63.41 60.21 -0.78
N GLU A 262 62.81 61.27 -1.29
CA GLU A 262 63.49 62.29 -2.09
C GLU A 262 64.53 63.05 -1.26
N ARG A 263 64.22 63.39 -0.01
CA ARG A 263 65.17 64.03 0.91
C ARG A 263 66.37 63.15 1.21
N MET A 264 66.14 61.85 1.45
CA MET A 264 67.21 60.87 1.62
C MET A 264 68.06 60.72 0.35
N ALA A 265 67.44 60.68 -0.82
CA ALA A 265 68.13 60.62 -2.10
C ALA A 265 69.02 61.87 -2.33
N LEU A 266 68.49 63.06 -2.05
CA LEU A 266 69.24 64.32 -2.15
C LEU A 266 70.41 64.35 -1.17
N ALA A 267 70.20 63.96 0.09
CA ALA A 267 71.27 63.87 1.08
C ALA A 267 72.38 62.91 0.63
N TYR A 268 72.01 61.75 0.07
CA TYR A 268 72.97 60.80 -0.50
C TYR A 268 73.76 61.43 -1.67
N ILE A 269 73.08 62.04 -2.65
CA ILE A 269 73.73 62.68 -3.80
C ILE A 269 74.71 63.76 -3.34
N CYS A 270 74.31 64.63 -2.41
CA CYS A 270 75.16 65.67 -1.86
C CYS A 270 76.39 65.08 -1.16
N SER A 271 76.21 64.11 -0.27
CA SER A 271 77.32 63.49 0.46
C SER A 271 78.32 62.76 -0.45
N GLN A 272 77.82 62.05 -1.46
CA GLN A 272 78.67 61.34 -2.42
C GLN A 272 79.40 62.31 -3.35
N LYS A 273 78.75 63.40 -3.78
CA LYS A 273 79.40 64.44 -4.56
C LYS A 273 80.56 65.06 -3.78
N GLU A 274 80.32 65.46 -2.52
CA GLU A 274 81.36 66.03 -1.64
C GLU A 274 82.52 65.05 -1.40
N LEU A 275 82.22 63.77 -1.21
CA LEU A 275 83.24 62.73 -1.03
C LEU A 275 84.11 62.56 -2.30
N ILE A 276 83.49 62.56 -3.49
CA ILE A 276 84.21 62.41 -4.76
C ILE A 276 85.03 63.66 -5.05
N THR A 277 84.51 64.87 -4.81
CA THR A 277 85.26 66.12 -5.03
C THR A 277 86.45 66.23 -4.09
N THR A 278 86.25 65.96 -2.79
CA THR A 278 87.35 66.00 -1.81
C THR A 278 88.40 64.93 -2.08
N SER A 279 88.00 63.72 -2.49
CA SER A 279 88.96 62.69 -2.93
C SER A 279 89.77 63.14 -4.15
N ALA A 280 89.10 63.71 -5.16
CA ALA A 280 89.77 64.21 -6.35
C ALA A 280 90.74 65.38 -6.06
N GLU A 281 90.39 66.26 -5.13
CA GLU A 281 91.27 67.33 -4.65
C GLU A 281 92.51 66.78 -3.95
N VAL A 282 92.34 65.78 -3.07
CA VAL A 282 93.46 65.12 -2.39
C VAL A 282 94.37 64.41 -3.38
N ASP A 283 93.81 63.66 -4.33
CA ASP A 283 94.56 62.98 -5.39
C ASP A 283 95.27 64.00 -6.29
N GLY A 284 94.63 65.14 -6.56
CA GLY A 284 95.20 66.26 -7.31
C GLY A 284 96.38 66.91 -6.60
N ILE A 285 96.26 67.17 -5.29
CA ILE A 285 97.35 67.68 -4.45
C ILE A 285 98.51 66.69 -4.44
N TRP A 286 98.23 65.39 -4.29
CA TRP A 286 99.23 64.34 -4.30
C TRP A 286 99.98 64.26 -5.64
N ALA A 287 99.25 64.29 -6.76
CA ALA A 287 99.84 64.33 -8.09
C ALA A 287 100.69 65.60 -8.30
N GLY A 288 100.23 66.74 -7.79
CA GLY A 288 100.98 68.00 -7.77
C GLY A 288 102.28 67.90 -6.98
N MET A 289 102.24 67.31 -5.78
CA MET A 289 103.43 67.05 -4.97
C MET A 289 104.43 66.15 -5.71
N GLN A 290 103.96 65.07 -6.33
CA GLN A 290 104.81 64.20 -7.16
C GLN A 290 105.41 64.94 -8.36
N TRP A 291 104.64 65.82 -9.01
CA TRP A 291 105.13 66.62 -10.12
C TRP A 291 106.24 67.58 -9.67
N VAL A 292 106.04 68.29 -8.56
CA VAL A 292 107.06 69.17 -7.97
C VAL A 292 108.32 68.38 -7.59
N GLU A 293 108.16 67.20 -7.00
CA GLU A 293 109.29 66.33 -6.66
C GLU A 293 110.08 65.91 -7.92
N ARG A 294 109.39 65.56 -9.01
CA ARG A 294 110.03 65.24 -10.31
C ARG A 294 110.67 66.47 -10.95
N ALA A 295 110.01 67.63 -10.91
CA ALA A 295 110.51 68.88 -11.49
C ALA A 295 111.77 69.38 -10.76
N LEU A 296 111.80 69.29 -9.42
CA LEU A 296 112.98 69.59 -8.60
C LEU A 296 114.15 68.63 -8.90
N LYS A 297 113.89 67.36 -9.19
CA LYS A 297 114.94 66.41 -9.63
C LYS A 297 115.50 66.76 -11.02
N MET A 298 114.70 67.39 -11.89
CA MET A 298 115.10 67.83 -13.24
C MET A 298 115.75 69.23 -13.27
N HIS A 299 115.76 69.95 -12.14
CA HIS A 299 116.14 71.37 -12.06
C HIS A 299 117.60 71.67 -12.43
N VAL A 300 118.49 70.68 -12.40
CA VAL A 300 119.90 70.84 -12.82
C VAL A 300 120.03 71.03 -14.34
N SER A 301 119.12 70.46 -15.15
CA SER A 301 119.14 70.60 -16.60
C SER A 301 118.39 71.84 -17.09
N TRP A 302 117.32 72.25 -16.39
CA TRP A 302 116.41 73.31 -16.83
C TRP A 302 117.00 74.72 -16.65
N LEU A 303 117.71 74.95 -15.54
CA LEU A 303 118.40 76.21 -15.26
C LEU A 303 119.45 76.59 -16.32
N CYS A 304 120.09 75.60 -16.94
CA CYS A 304 121.09 75.84 -17.98
C CYS A 304 120.48 76.29 -19.32
N SER A 305 119.25 75.86 -19.64
CA SER A 305 118.52 76.27 -20.86
C SER A 305 117.69 77.55 -20.69
N ALA A 306 117.24 77.86 -19.47
CA ALA A 306 116.35 78.99 -19.19
C ALA A 306 117.05 80.36 -19.26
N LEU A 307 118.37 80.41 -19.05
CA LEU A 307 119.18 81.65 -19.14
C LEU A 307 119.26 82.24 -20.56
N GLN A 308 118.80 81.52 -21.58
CA GLN A 308 118.76 81.96 -22.98
C GLN A 308 117.34 82.30 -23.48
N MET A 309 116.32 82.16 -22.63
CA MET A 309 114.93 82.39 -23.02
C MET A 309 114.56 83.86 -22.90
N VAL A 310 114.03 84.44 -23.97
CA VAL A 310 113.55 85.82 -24.03
C VAL A 310 112.22 85.92 -23.26
N GLU A 311 111.99 87.05 -22.59
CA GLU A 311 110.80 87.34 -21.77
C GLU A 311 109.47 87.09 -22.53
N ASP A 312 109.47 87.32 -23.84
CA ASP A 312 108.35 87.07 -24.75
C ASP A 312 107.99 85.57 -24.92
N GLU A 313 108.97 84.66 -24.87
CA GLU A 313 108.74 83.20 -24.98
C GLU A 313 108.18 82.63 -23.68
N LEU A 314 108.64 83.16 -22.54
CA LEU A 314 108.11 82.80 -21.22
C LEU A 314 106.67 83.29 -21.05
N SER A 315 106.37 84.52 -21.50
CA SER A 315 105.00 85.05 -21.44
C SER A 315 104.05 84.27 -22.37
N LEU A 316 104.50 83.86 -23.56
CA LEU A 316 103.73 82.98 -24.44
C LEU A 316 103.43 81.61 -23.79
N ARG A 317 104.42 80.99 -23.12
CA ARG A 317 104.20 79.71 -22.40
C ARG A 317 103.29 79.85 -21.18
N ILE A 318 103.37 80.96 -20.46
CA ILE A 318 102.44 81.24 -19.37
C ILE A 318 101.01 81.36 -19.93
N ALA A 319 100.85 82.06 -21.06
CA ALA A 319 99.56 82.18 -21.73
C ALA A 319 99.00 80.82 -22.21
N THR A 320 99.83 79.93 -22.78
CA THR A 320 99.37 78.59 -23.19
C THR A 320 99.02 77.70 -22.01
N PHE A 321 99.77 77.75 -20.90
CA PHE A 321 99.40 77.02 -19.68
C PHE A 321 98.13 77.56 -19.04
N GLN A 322 97.90 78.88 -19.08
CA GLN A 322 96.65 79.47 -18.63
C GLN A 322 95.46 79.02 -19.50
N GLU A 323 95.63 78.96 -20.82
CA GLU A 323 94.61 78.44 -21.73
C GLU A 323 94.32 76.95 -21.44
N GLN A 324 95.36 76.13 -21.25
CA GLN A 324 95.21 74.72 -20.89
C GLN A 324 94.54 74.51 -19.53
N LEU A 325 94.85 75.34 -18.53
CA LEU A 325 94.17 75.32 -17.24
C LEU A 325 92.69 75.68 -17.41
N CYS A 326 92.37 76.69 -18.20
CA CYS A 326 90.98 77.05 -18.50
C CYS A 326 90.22 75.92 -19.21
N THR A 327 90.85 75.21 -20.17
CA THR A 327 90.21 74.06 -20.84
C THR A 327 89.99 72.90 -19.88
N LEU A 328 90.98 72.58 -19.03
CA LEU A 328 90.85 71.51 -18.05
C LEU A 328 89.80 71.84 -16.99
N GLN A 329 89.70 73.09 -16.56
CA GLN A 329 88.67 73.55 -15.63
C GLN A 329 87.28 73.39 -16.24
N SER A 330 87.12 73.77 -17.52
CA SER A 330 85.88 73.57 -18.27
C SER A 330 85.52 72.09 -18.40
N ASP A 331 86.49 71.22 -18.67
CA ASP A 331 86.26 69.76 -18.76
C ASP A 331 85.88 69.15 -17.40
N ILE A 332 86.46 69.64 -16.30
CA ILE A 332 86.10 69.24 -14.93
C ILE A 332 84.66 69.67 -14.62
N ASP A 333 84.29 70.91 -14.91
CA ASP A 333 82.93 71.40 -14.68
C ASP A 333 81.91 70.65 -15.56
N GLN A 334 82.28 70.35 -16.81
CA GLN A 334 81.45 69.58 -17.73
C GLN A 334 81.27 68.13 -17.25
N THR A 335 82.33 67.46 -16.79
CA THR A 335 82.24 66.09 -16.28
C THR A 335 81.46 66.01 -14.96
N GLN A 336 81.62 66.98 -14.07
CA GLN A 336 80.83 67.08 -12.83
C GLN A 336 79.33 67.27 -13.11
N THR A 337 78.99 68.13 -14.07
CA THR A 337 77.58 68.46 -14.37
C THR A 337 76.90 67.43 -15.27
N GLN A 338 77.57 66.95 -16.32
CA GLN A 338 76.96 66.09 -17.35
C GLN A 338 77.06 64.60 -17.06
N HIS A 339 78.04 64.16 -16.26
CA HIS A 339 78.29 62.73 -16.03
C HIS A 339 78.14 62.33 -14.57
N LEU A 340 78.75 63.06 -13.64
CA LEU A 340 78.73 62.69 -12.22
C LEU A 340 77.34 62.82 -11.60
N VAL A 341 76.67 63.97 -11.75
CA VAL A 341 75.34 64.20 -11.16
C VAL A 341 74.28 63.21 -11.67
N PRO A 342 74.16 62.90 -12.97
CA PRO A 342 73.19 61.91 -13.45
C PRO A 342 73.45 60.48 -12.95
N LEU A 343 74.73 60.08 -12.82
CA LEU A 343 75.09 58.78 -12.25
C LEU A 343 74.75 58.69 -10.75
N LEU A 344 74.99 59.77 -10.01
CA LEU A 344 74.61 59.87 -8.59
C LEU A 344 73.08 59.88 -8.43
N GLN A 345 72.35 60.55 -9.32
CA GLN A 345 70.89 60.49 -9.35
C GLN A 345 70.42 59.06 -9.62
N ALA A 346 70.93 58.38 -10.66
CA ALA A 346 70.54 57.00 -10.97
C ALA A 346 70.82 56.04 -9.81
N THR A 347 71.96 56.19 -9.13
CA THR A 347 72.27 55.37 -7.93
C THR A 347 71.40 55.72 -6.72
N ALA A 348 71.01 56.97 -6.54
CA ALA A 348 70.08 57.37 -5.48
C ALA A 348 68.68 56.76 -5.66
N HIS A 349 68.19 56.65 -6.90
CA HIS A 349 66.91 55.96 -7.16
C HIS A 349 66.98 54.47 -6.81
N LEU A 350 68.14 53.83 -6.95
CA LEU A 350 68.32 52.43 -6.54
C LEU A 350 68.25 52.25 -5.01
N LEU A 351 68.48 53.30 -4.22
CA LEU A 351 68.33 53.26 -2.76
C LEU A 351 66.87 53.22 -2.30
N HIS A 352 65.92 53.57 -3.17
CA HIS A 352 64.48 53.46 -2.87
C HIS A 352 63.98 52.00 -2.94
N LEU A 353 64.62 51.15 -3.76
CA LEU A 353 64.18 49.78 -4.00
C LEU A 353 64.10 48.91 -2.73
N PRO A 354 65.07 48.92 -1.79
CA PRO A 354 64.97 48.14 -0.56
C PRO A 354 63.84 48.59 0.36
N VAL A 355 63.54 49.89 0.40
CA VAL A 355 62.48 50.45 1.27
C VAL A 355 61.12 50.07 0.72
N LEU A 356 60.90 50.28 -0.59
CA LEU A 356 59.68 49.86 -1.29
C LEU A 356 59.48 48.34 -1.18
N ARG A 357 60.56 47.56 -1.27
CA ARG A 357 60.50 46.11 -1.07
C ARG A 357 60.05 45.75 0.35
N ALA A 358 60.59 46.40 1.38
CA ALA A 358 60.20 46.14 2.76
C ALA A 358 58.72 46.47 3.03
N GLU A 359 58.19 47.54 2.40
CA GLU A 359 56.77 47.89 2.49
C GLU A 359 55.88 46.88 1.78
N LEU A 360 56.25 46.46 0.57
CA LEU A 360 55.55 45.41 -0.16
C LEU A 360 55.58 44.08 0.60
N ASP A 361 56.72 43.74 1.22
CA ASP A 361 56.85 42.54 2.05
C ASP A 361 55.95 42.63 3.29
N ARG A 362 55.85 43.81 3.93
CA ARG A 362 54.92 44.06 5.06
C ARG A 362 53.46 43.91 4.63
N GLU A 363 53.08 44.49 3.51
CA GLU A 363 51.72 44.39 2.97
C GLU A 363 51.39 42.95 2.57
N ALA A 364 52.33 42.22 1.98
CA ALA A 364 52.17 40.82 1.63
C ALA A 364 51.90 39.94 2.88
N VAL A 365 52.59 40.20 4.00
CA VAL A 365 52.34 39.50 5.27
C VAL A 365 50.94 39.83 5.82
N HIS A 366 50.53 41.10 5.76
CA HIS A 366 49.21 41.54 6.20
C HIS A 366 48.09 40.90 5.37
N LEU A 367 48.22 40.94 4.03
CA LEU A 367 47.29 40.28 3.11
C LEU A 367 47.27 38.75 3.31
N GLY A 368 48.42 38.13 3.59
CA GLY A 368 48.48 36.70 3.93
C GLY A 368 47.69 36.36 5.20
N TYR A 369 47.83 37.17 6.25
CA TYR A 369 47.08 36.98 7.50
C TYR A 369 45.56 37.16 7.30
N THR A 370 45.15 38.21 6.60
CA THR A 370 43.72 38.45 6.32
C THR A 370 43.12 37.35 5.45
N THR A 371 43.85 36.87 4.44
CA THR A 371 43.43 35.74 3.60
C THR A 371 43.21 34.48 4.44
N LEU A 372 44.14 34.14 5.33
CA LEU A 372 44.01 32.98 6.22
C LEU A 372 42.78 33.10 7.13
N LYS A 373 42.49 34.29 7.65
CA LYS A 373 41.29 34.52 8.48
C LYS A 373 40.00 34.46 7.67
N GLN A 374 40.01 34.96 6.43
CA GLN A 374 38.88 34.84 5.52
C GLN A 374 38.60 33.38 5.14
N GLU A 375 39.63 32.58 4.89
CA GLU A 375 39.49 31.13 4.64
C GLU A 375 38.91 30.39 5.86
N GLU A 376 39.34 30.74 7.07
CA GLU A 376 38.80 30.16 8.31
C GLU A 376 37.30 30.49 8.47
N VAL A 377 36.90 31.74 8.23
CA VAL A 377 35.50 32.17 8.25
C VAL A 377 34.68 31.47 7.16
N ALA A 378 35.21 31.41 5.93
CA ALA A 378 34.55 30.73 4.82
C ALA A 378 34.35 29.23 5.11
N GLY A 379 35.36 28.57 5.70
CA GLY A 379 35.26 27.17 6.12
C GLY A 379 34.15 26.94 7.14
N GLN A 380 34.02 27.80 8.15
CA GLN A 380 32.95 27.71 9.15
C GLN A 380 31.56 27.95 8.53
N LEU A 381 31.43 28.94 7.65
CA LEU A 381 30.18 29.21 6.93
C LEU A 381 29.77 28.05 6.02
N MET A 382 30.71 27.48 5.27
CA MET A 382 30.45 26.32 4.40
C MET A 382 30.05 25.09 5.23
N ALA A 383 30.69 24.87 6.38
CA ALA A 383 30.31 23.80 7.30
C ALA A 383 28.89 24.01 7.84
N GLN A 384 28.53 25.22 8.27
CA GLN A 384 27.16 25.54 8.71
C GLN A 384 26.15 25.36 7.58
N HIS A 385 26.45 25.87 6.39
CA HIS A 385 25.57 25.75 5.23
C HIS A 385 25.31 24.28 4.87
N SER A 386 26.36 23.47 4.80
CA SER A 386 26.22 22.04 4.46
C SER A 386 25.39 21.27 5.49
N ARG A 387 25.52 21.56 6.79
CA ARG A 387 24.68 20.92 7.83
C ARG A 387 23.20 21.29 7.67
N LEU A 388 22.92 22.58 7.46
CA LEU A 388 21.55 23.07 7.24
C LEU A 388 20.95 22.51 5.94
N GLU A 389 21.76 22.42 4.87
CA GLU A 389 21.34 21.85 3.59
C GLU A 389 21.01 20.35 3.73
N LEU A 390 21.85 19.59 4.43
CA LEU A 390 21.61 18.17 4.72
C LEU A 390 20.30 17.99 5.52
N LEU A 391 20.07 18.81 6.54
CA LEU A 391 18.82 18.80 7.31
C LEU A 391 17.61 19.10 6.40
N GLY A 392 17.71 20.13 5.56
CA GLY A 392 16.66 20.51 4.63
C GLY A 392 16.38 19.43 3.56
N LEU A 393 17.42 18.75 3.06
CA LEU A 393 17.27 17.63 2.13
C LEU A 393 16.59 16.42 2.80
N HIS A 394 16.95 16.12 4.05
CA HIS A 394 16.31 15.04 4.80
C HIS A 394 14.81 15.28 5.00
N LEU A 395 14.44 16.49 5.45
CA LEU A 395 13.03 16.87 5.64
C LEU A 395 12.24 16.86 4.32
N LYS A 396 12.86 17.22 3.19
CA LYS A 396 12.24 17.13 1.86
C LYS A 396 11.98 15.68 1.44
N LEU A 397 12.92 14.78 1.72
CA LEU A 397 12.80 13.36 1.43
C LEU A 397 11.70 12.74 2.29
N GLU A 398 11.72 12.98 3.60
CA GLU A 398 10.69 12.53 4.55
C GLU A 398 9.29 12.99 4.12
N LYS A 399 9.15 14.25 3.71
CA LYS A 399 7.87 14.76 3.19
C LYS A 399 7.38 14.00 1.96
N LYS A 400 8.27 13.68 1.03
CA LYS A 400 7.90 12.94 -0.19
C LYS A 400 7.44 11.52 0.16
N GLU A 401 8.12 10.87 1.09
CA GLU A 401 7.74 9.55 1.60
C GLU A 401 6.39 9.60 2.31
N GLN A 402 6.17 10.55 3.21
CA GLN A 402 4.88 10.75 3.88
C GLN A 402 3.73 11.02 2.89
N GLN A 403 3.98 11.79 1.83
CA GLN A 403 2.99 12.01 0.77
C GLN A 403 2.62 10.72 0.03
N GLN A 404 3.60 9.87 -0.27
CA GLN A 404 3.35 8.58 -0.90
C GLN A 404 2.51 7.67 0.01
N VAL A 405 2.85 7.60 1.29
CA VAL A 405 2.07 6.86 2.29
C VAL A 405 0.64 7.41 2.38
N GLY A 406 0.48 8.73 2.45
CA GLY A 406 -0.84 9.38 2.44
C GLY A 406 -1.68 8.98 1.23
N THR A 407 -1.14 9.05 0.01
CA THR A 407 -1.87 8.64 -1.20
C THR A 407 -2.22 7.15 -1.23
N CYS A 408 -1.42 6.30 -0.59
CA CYS A 408 -1.72 4.88 -0.47
C CYS A 408 -2.88 4.65 0.52
N MET A 409 -2.84 5.32 1.67
CA MET A 409 -3.92 5.28 2.66
C MET A 409 -5.24 5.81 2.10
N GLU A 410 -5.23 6.92 1.36
CA GLU A 410 -6.42 7.47 0.69
C GLU A 410 -7.10 6.44 -0.23
N LYS A 411 -6.29 5.71 -1.02
CA LYS A 411 -6.81 4.65 -1.91
C LYS A 411 -7.43 3.49 -1.11
N MET A 412 -6.82 3.10 0.01
CA MET A 412 -7.35 2.06 0.88
C MET A 412 -8.66 2.48 1.56
N VAL A 413 -8.71 3.72 2.06
CA VAL A 413 -9.91 4.34 2.63
C VAL A 413 -11.04 4.33 1.60
N ALA A 414 -10.79 4.76 0.36
CA ALA A 414 -11.78 4.76 -0.70
C ALA A 414 -12.29 3.35 -1.04
N ALA A 415 -11.39 2.37 -1.18
CA ALA A 415 -11.76 0.98 -1.45
C ALA A 415 -12.58 0.36 -0.31
N LEU A 416 -12.24 0.67 0.95
CA LEU A 416 -12.99 0.20 2.11
C LEU A 416 -14.37 0.86 2.25
N GLN A 417 -14.50 2.15 1.90
CA GLN A 417 -15.79 2.83 1.84
C GLN A 417 -16.71 2.20 0.80
N GLU A 418 -16.20 1.92 -0.40
CA GLU A 418 -16.96 1.26 -1.47
C GLU A 418 -17.43 -0.14 -1.04
N ALA A 419 -16.52 -0.94 -0.48
CA ALA A 419 -16.88 -2.26 0.05
C ALA A 419 -17.91 -2.18 1.20
N SER A 420 -17.80 -1.16 2.06
CA SER A 420 -18.73 -0.94 3.18
C SER A 420 -20.12 -0.55 2.68
N ALA A 421 -20.20 0.33 1.68
CA ALA A 421 -21.47 0.73 1.08
C ALA A 421 -22.17 -0.47 0.42
N ASN A 422 -21.43 -1.33 -0.27
CA ASN A 422 -21.96 -2.55 -0.86
C ASN A 422 -22.49 -3.53 0.20
N LEU A 423 -21.78 -3.71 1.31
CA LEU A 423 -22.21 -4.57 2.41
C LEU A 423 -23.44 -4.02 3.14
N GLN A 424 -23.48 -2.71 3.40
CA GLN A 424 -24.67 -2.06 3.97
C GLN A 424 -25.89 -2.18 3.06
N GLY A 425 -25.70 -2.03 1.74
CA GLY A 425 -26.77 -2.27 0.76
C GLY A 425 -27.33 -3.69 0.83
N ARG A 426 -26.47 -4.69 1.03
CA ARG A 426 -26.90 -6.09 1.23
C ARG A 426 -27.68 -6.28 2.53
N LEU A 427 -27.23 -5.72 3.64
CA LEU A 427 -27.94 -5.82 4.92
C LEU A 427 -29.34 -5.19 4.85
N ALA A 428 -29.48 -4.06 4.18
CA ALA A 428 -30.79 -3.42 3.96
C ALA A 428 -31.77 -4.33 3.19
N CYS A 429 -31.28 -5.17 2.25
CA CYS A 429 -32.12 -6.15 1.57
C CYS A 429 -32.62 -7.30 2.48
N PHE A 430 -31.91 -7.59 3.59
CA PHE A 430 -32.32 -8.61 4.56
C PHE A 430 -33.29 -8.07 5.62
N GLU A 431 -33.28 -6.77 5.88
CA GLU A 431 -34.20 -6.09 6.82
C GLU A 431 -35.61 -5.83 6.22
N ASP A 432 -35.78 -6.11 4.93
CA ASP A 432 -37.03 -5.85 4.20
C ASP A 432 -38.17 -6.73 4.75
N SER A 433 -39.04 -6.13 5.57
CA SER A 433 -40.12 -6.79 6.32
C SER A 433 -41.14 -7.55 5.44
N SER A 434 -41.10 -7.32 4.13
CA SER A 434 -41.91 -8.01 3.12
C SER A 434 -41.53 -9.49 2.94
N LEU A 435 -40.33 -9.91 3.35
CA LEU A 435 -39.88 -11.30 3.32
C LEU A 435 -40.38 -12.13 4.52
N TYR A 436 -40.80 -11.47 5.61
CA TYR A 436 -41.26 -12.13 6.84
C TYR A 436 -42.79 -12.19 7.00
N THR A 437 -43.58 -11.48 6.18
CA THR A 437 -45.03 -11.43 6.36
C THR A 437 -45.82 -11.70 5.07
N LYS A 438 -46.03 -13.00 4.81
CA LYS A 438 -47.31 -13.49 4.26
C LYS A 438 -47.57 -14.92 4.76
N ILE A 439 -47.80 -15.02 6.06
CA ILE A 439 -48.55 -16.15 6.62
C ILE A 439 -49.97 -16.03 6.05
N CYS A 440 -50.30 -16.86 5.07
CA CYS A 440 -51.66 -16.97 4.56
C CYS A 440 -52.62 -17.26 5.74
N PRO A 441 -53.81 -16.63 5.78
CA PRO A 441 -54.81 -17.00 6.76
C PRO A 441 -55.19 -18.47 6.56
N ARG A 442 -54.99 -19.25 7.62
CA ARG A 442 -55.32 -20.66 7.74
C ARG A 442 -56.74 -20.94 7.24
N THR A 443 -56.89 -21.65 6.13
CA THR A 443 -58.06 -22.50 5.94
C THR A 443 -57.83 -23.74 6.80
N LEU A 444 -58.64 -23.88 7.84
CA LEU A 444 -58.70 -25.03 8.74
C LEU A 444 -58.70 -26.34 7.93
N ILE A 445 -57.63 -27.13 8.03
CA ILE A 445 -57.68 -28.56 7.76
C ILE A 445 -57.71 -29.23 9.13
N ASP A 446 -58.75 -30.05 9.32
CA ASP A 446 -59.03 -30.88 10.49
C ASP A 446 -57.80 -31.71 10.89
N PRO A 447 -57.36 -31.72 12.15
CA PRO A 447 -56.12 -32.36 12.61
C PRO A 447 -56.17 -33.90 12.68
N SER A 448 -57.03 -34.55 11.90
CA SER A 448 -57.30 -35.99 12.02
C SER A 448 -56.90 -36.83 10.79
N ASP A 449 -55.83 -36.45 10.10
CA ASP A 449 -55.18 -37.27 9.06
C ASP A 449 -53.66 -37.24 9.26
N GLU A 450 -53.11 -38.26 9.93
CA GLU A 450 -51.67 -38.35 10.27
C GLU A 450 -50.75 -38.77 9.10
N ASP A 451 -51.28 -38.99 7.90
CA ASP A 451 -50.50 -39.53 6.78
C ASP A 451 -50.39 -38.57 5.58
N PHE A 452 -49.75 -37.40 5.77
CA PHE A 452 -49.39 -36.53 4.63
C PHE A 452 -47.92 -36.05 4.64
N PRO A 453 -47.12 -36.38 3.59
CA PRO A 453 -45.76 -35.89 3.37
C PRO A 453 -45.60 -34.37 3.27
N PHE A 454 -46.71 -33.62 3.12
CA PHE A 454 -46.73 -32.17 2.93
C PHE A 454 -46.29 -31.38 4.18
N LEU A 455 -46.63 -31.88 5.38
CA LEU A 455 -46.25 -31.25 6.66
C LEU A 455 -44.76 -31.44 6.98
N ARG A 456 -44.16 -32.57 6.57
CA ARG A 456 -42.72 -32.79 6.69
C ARG A 456 -41.93 -31.85 5.77
N PHE A 457 -42.35 -31.70 4.51
CA PHE A 457 -41.67 -30.82 3.55
C PHE A 457 -41.77 -29.34 3.93
N HIS A 458 -42.96 -28.90 4.38
CA HIS A 458 -43.16 -27.54 4.87
C HIS A 458 -42.38 -27.27 6.16
N ASN A 459 -42.36 -28.21 7.12
CA ASN A 459 -41.56 -28.04 8.33
C ASN A 459 -40.06 -28.06 8.04
N THR A 460 -39.56 -28.89 7.12
CA THR A 460 -38.13 -28.85 6.74
C THR A 460 -37.74 -27.58 6.03
N VAL A 461 -38.56 -27.07 5.09
CA VAL A 461 -38.23 -25.83 4.38
C VAL A 461 -38.35 -24.61 5.30
N VAL A 462 -39.37 -24.57 6.17
CA VAL A 462 -39.57 -23.49 7.14
C VAL A 462 -38.61 -23.58 8.34
N SER A 463 -38.04 -24.75 8.66
CA SER A 463 -36.97 -24.84 9.66
C SER A 463 -35.59 -24.53 9.08
N ILE A 464 -35.30 -24.90 7.82
CA ILE A 464 -33.98 -24.69 7.18
C ILE A 464 -33.76 -23.21 6.81
N PHE A 465 -34.80 -22.50 6.33
CA PHE A 465 -34.66 -21.13 5.84
C PHE A 465 -34.30 -20.09 6.93
N PRO A 466 -35.01 -20.01 8.09
CA PRO A 466 -34.69 -19.03 9.14
C PRO A 466 -33.41 -19.39 9.91
N LEU A 467 -33.08 -20.69 10.08
CA LEU A 467 -31.80 -21.09 10.70
C LEU A 467 -30.62 -20.64 9.84
N SER A 468 -30.68 -20.82 8.51
CA SER A 468 -29.59 -20.39 7.60
C SER A 468 -29.42 -18.88 7.49
N LEU A 469 -30.50 -18.10 7.63
CA LEU A 469 -30.46 -16.63 7.63
C LEU A 469 -29.87 -16.08 8.93
N GLN A 470 -30.21 -16.67 10.08
CA GLN A 470 -29.71 -16.25 11.38
C GLN A 470 -28.24 -16.67 11.60
N GLU A 471 -27.84 -17.85 11.12
CA GLU A 471 -26.44 -18.30 11.11
C GLU A 471 -25.55 -17.45 10.18
N LEU A 472 -26.11 -16.80 9.14
CA LEU A 472 -25.36 -15.87 8.28
C LEU A 472 -25.38 -14.42 8.80
N ALA A 473 -26.41 -14.01 9.52
CA ALA A 473 -26.58 -12.64 10.01
C ALA A 473 -25.52 -12.26 11.04
N GLU A 474 -25.24 -13.12 12.03
CA GLU A 474 -24.23 -12.85 13.07
C GLU A 474 -22.80 -12.67 12.49
N PRO A 475 -22.29 -13.55 11.61
CA PRO A 475 -21.00 -13.34 10.94
C PRO A 475 -20.96 -12.09 10.07
N MET A 476 -22.07 -11.75 9.38
CA MET A 476 -22.15 -10.55 8.54
C MET A 476 -22.12 -9.27 9.37
N GLU A 477 -22.82 -9.23 10.51
CA GLU A 477 -22.75 -8.11 11.46
C GLU A 477 -21.33 -7.96 12.05
N GLN A 478 -20.68 -9.07 12.42
CA GLN A 478 -19.30 -9.05 12.90
C GLN A 478 -18.32 -8.55 11.83
N LEU A 479 -18.51 -8.93 10.57
CA LEU A 479 -17.74 -8.42 9.43
C LEU A 479 -17.93 -6.91 9.24
N CYS A 480 -19.17 -6.42 9.33
CA CYS A 480 -19.44 -4.98 9.23
C CYS A 480 -18.83 -4.19 10.39
N ALA A 481 -18.91 -4.72 11.62
CA ALA A 481 -18.33 -4.09 12.80
C ALA A 481 -16.80 -4.05 12.77
N THR A 482 -16.15 -5.11 12.27
CA THR A 482 -14.69 -5.17 12.12
C THR A 482 -14.19 -4.26 11.00
N GLN A 483 -14.91 -4.20 9.88
CA GLN A 483 -14.61 -3.27 8.80
C GLN A 483 -14.74 -1.80 9.23
N ALA A 484 -15.79 -1.46 9.98
CA ALA A 484 -15.97 -0.09 10.50
C ALA A 484 -14.82 0.33 11.41
N LYS A 485 -14.33 -0.57 12.29
CA LYS A 485 -13.14 -0.31 13.12
C LYS A 485 -11.87 -0.10 12.30
N LEU A 486 -11.66 -0.93 11.28
CA LEU A 486 -10.50 -0.79 10.37
C LEU A 486 -10.51 0.54 9.61
N TYR A 487 -11.67 0.93 9.11
CA TYR A 487 -11.84 2.22 8.46
C TYR A 487 -11.53 3.39 9.40
N GLN A 488 -12.01 3.34 10.66
CA GLN A 488 -11.72 4.37 11.65
C GLN A 488 -10.22 4.50 11.94
N MET A 489 -9.53 3.38 12.16
CA MET A 489 -8.08 3.39 12.40
C MET A 489 -7.28 3.98 11.22
N LEU A 490 -7.70 3.70 9.97
CA LEU A 490 -7.08 4.27 8.78
C LEU A 490 -7.31 5.78 8.67
N MET A 491 -8.49 6.26 9.03
CA MET A 491 -8.82 7.70 9.03
C MET A 491 -8.04 8.46 10.10
N ASP A 492 -7.87 7.88 11.29
CA ASP A 492 -7.09 8.47 12.37
C ASP A 492 -5.62 8.61 11.95
N LEU A 493 -5.03 7.56 11.38
CA LEU A 493 -3.66 7.57 10.85
C LEU A 493 -3.45 8.57 9.70
N LEU A 494 -4.42 8.65 8.78
CA LEU A 494 -4.38 9.63 7.68
C LEU A 494 -4.44 11.07 8.21
N SER A 495 -5.24 11.31 9.25
CA SER A 495 -5.34 12.62 9.90
C SER A 495 -4.03 13.02 10.58
N ASP A 496 -3.38 12.08 11.27
CA ASP A 496 -2.06 12.28 11.88
C ASP A 496 -1.00 12.59 10.82
N LEU A 497 -0.96 11.83 9.72
CA LEU A 497 -0.03 12.10 8.61
C LEU A 497 -0.26 13.46 7.96
N MET A 498 -1.52 13.87 7.78
CA MET A 498 -1.86 15.19 7.28
C MET A 498 -1.40 16.31 8.23
N ALA A 499 -1.51 16.09 9.55
CA ALA A 499 -1.01 17.04 10.56
C ALA A 499 0.53 17.17 10.50
N LYS A 500 1.26 16.05 10.36
CA LYS A 500 2.72 16.05 10.19
C LYS A 500 3.14 16.67 8.86
N GLN A 501 2.42 16.41 7.76
CA GLN A 501 2.65 17.06 6.47
C GLN A 501 2.47 18.58 6.57
N LYS A 502 1.53 19.05 7.40
CA LYS A 502 1.28 20.47 7.65
C LYS A 502 2.37 21.10 8.52
N SER A 503 2.91 20.39 9.52
CA SER A 503 4.08 20.87 10.28
C SER A 503 5.34 20.97 9.40
N LEU A 504 5.52 20.02 8.48
CA LEU A 504 6.52 20.04 7.40
C LEU A 504 6.20 21.04 6.26
N GLN A 505 5.16 21.86 6.40
CA GLN A 505 4.82 22.96 5.50
C GLN A 505 4.86 24.31 6.21
N THR A 506 5.47 24.37 7.39
CA THR A 506 5.70 25.61 8.14
C THR A 506 6.24 26.72 7.23
N HIS A 507 5.75 27.93 7.50
CA HIS A 507 5.95 29.12 6.65
C HIS A 507 7.40 29.29 6.19
N PHE A 508 8.35 29.01 7.09
CA PHE A 508 9.79 29.15 6.89
C PHE A 508 10.32 28.34 5.69
N GLN A 509 9.97 27.06 5.57
CA GLN A 509 10.43 26.19 4.47
C GLN A 509 9.82 26.58 3.10
N ARG A 510 8.68 27.27 3.11
CA ARG A 510 7.99 27.76 1.91
C ARG A 510 8.62 29.05 1.41
N THR A 511 8.93 29.98 2.32
CA THR A 511 9.73 31.17 2.04
C THR A 511 11.14 30.80 1.58
N GLU A 512 11.81 29.87 2.27
CA GLU A 512 13.15 29.40 1.91
C GLU A 512 13.18 28.77 0.51
N ARG A 513 12.20 27.92 0.16
CA ARG A 513 12.06 27.37 -1.21
C ARG A 513 11.84 28.43 -2.26
N ASN A 514 10.98 29.42 -2.02
CA ASN A 514 10.75 30.50 -2.96
C ASN A 514 12.01 31.34 -3.16
N LEU A 515 12.74 31.65 -2.08
CA LEU A 515 14.03 32.34 -2.13
C LEU A 515 15.07 31.52 -2.89
N TYR A 516 15.15 30.21 -2.66
CA TYR A 516 16.08 29.31 -3.38
C TYR A 516 15.77 29.24 -4.89
N VAL A 517 14.49 29.14 -5.26
CA VAL A 517 14.08 29.12 -6.68
C VAL A 517 14.42 30.45 -7.35
N HIS A 518 14.16 31.58 -6.70
CA HIS A 518 14.51 32.90 -7.23
C HIS A 518 16.02 33.13 -7.29
N PHE A 519 16.80 32.59 -6.35
CA PHE A 519 18.26 32.64 -6.38
C PHE A 519 18.86 32.02 -7.64
N PHE A 520 18.31 30.90 -8.10
CA PHE A 520 18.81 30.22 -9.31
C PHE A 520 18.15 30.67 -10.63
N HIS A 521 16.94 31.25 -10.59
CA HIS A 521 16.18 31.55 -11.81
C HIS A 521 16.02 33.05 -12.11
N ASP A 522 15.99 33.93 -11.09
CA ASP A 522 15.70 35.36 -11.28
C ASP A 522 16.17 36.22 -10.08
N ALA A 523 17.36 36.81 -10.23
CA ALA A 523 17.98 37.64 -9.21
C ALA A 523 17.20 38.93 -8.89
N ASN A 524 16.40 39.46 -9.83
CA ASN A 524 15.62 40.67 -9.60
C ASN A 524 14.39 40.38 -8.73
N ARG A 525 13.69 39.27 -9.02
CA ARG A 525 12.60 38.79 -8.16
C ARG A 525 13.06 38.42 -6.76
N LEU A 526 14.26 37.84 -6.63
CA LEU A 526 14.83 37.55 -5.31
C LEU A 526 14.96 38.83 -4.47
N ARG A 527 15.51 39.89 -5.08
CA ARG A 527 15.72 41.18 -4.40
C ARG A 527 14.40 41.82 -3.95
N GLU A 528 13.36 41.77 -4.77
CA GLU A 528 12.03 42.30 -4.40
C GLU A 528 11.38 41.52 -3.25
N VAL A 529 11.45 40.19 -3.28
CA VAL A 529 10.88 39.32 -2.23
C VAL A 529 11.63 39.50 -0.91
N VAL A 530 12.96 39.58 -0.94
CA VAL A 530 13.79 39.85 0.25
C VAL A 530 13.47 41.23 0.85
N GLN A 531 13.36 42.28 0.03
CA GLN A 531 13.00 43.62 0.50
C GLN A 531 11.58 43.69 1.09
N GLN A 532 10.63 42.89 0.59
CA GLN A 532 9.29 42.78 1.20
C GLN A 532 9.34 42.07 2.55
N LEU A 533 10.14 41.01 2.68
CA LEU A 533 10.32 40.30 3.95
C LEU A 533 11.03 41.16 4.99
N GLU A 534 12.04 41.94 4.59
CA GLU A 534 12.72 42.93 5.45
C GLU A 534 11.75 44.01 5.94
N LYS A 535 10.91 44.56 5.05
CA LYS A 535 9.87 45.54 5.43
C LYS A 535 8.83 44.97 6.37
N GLN A 536 8.44 43.71 6.19
CA GLN A 536 7.53 43.02 7.11
C GLN A 536 8.18 42.79 8.47
N ALA A 537 9.43 42.33 8.52
CA ALA A 537 10.17 42.13 9.77
C ALA A 537 10.34 43.43 10.56
N LEU A 538 10.62 44.55 9.88
CA LEU A 538 10.71 45.88 10.47
C LEU A 538 9.35 46.45 10.94
N ALA A 539 8.23 45.93 10.44
CA ALA A 539 6.89 46.32 10.90
C ALA A 539 6.42 45.53 12.13
N PHE A 540 7.11 44.44 12.48
CA PHE A 540 6.85 43.62 13.67
C PHE A 540 7.88 43.85 14.79
N SER A 541 8.92 44.67 14.58
CA SER A 541 9.80 45.23 15.62
C SER A 541 9.33 46.60 16.07
#